data_AF-A0A6B1FEV3-F1
#
_entry.id   AF-A0A6B1FEV3-F1
#
_cell.length_a   1.000
_cell.length_b   1.000
_cell.length_c   1.000
_cell.angle_alpha   90.00
_cell.angle_beta   90.00
_cell.angle_gamma   90.00
#
_symmetry.space_group_name_H-M   'P 1'
#
loop_
_entity.id
_entity.type
_entity.pdbx_description
1 polymer ?
#
loop_
_entity_poly.entity_id
_entity_poly.type
_entity_poly.pdbx_seq_one_letter_code
_entity_poly.pdbx_strand_id
1 'polypeptide(L)'
;MPRVHFVVSETAKIAYQAEANREGKSLGEWMRKAADEKLAASRPQKFTVAELARFNAECDARRSDQPEPDWDESKRVIAESRLAGLE
;
A
#
# COMPACT_ATOMS: atom_id res chain seq x y z
N MET A 1 -8.09 -6.88 -28.11
CA MET A 1 -8.18 -5.83 -27.08
C MET A 1 -8.92 -6.41 -25.88
N PRO A 2 -8.36 -6.41 -24.66
CA PRO A 2 -9.02 -6.98 -23.49
C PRO A 2 -10.27 -6.17 -23.12
N ARG A 3 -11.30 -6.87 -22.62
CA ARG A 3 -12.56 -6.27 -22.15
C ARG A 3 -12.72 -6.53 -20.66
N VAL A 4 -13.16 -5.50 -19.94
CA VAL A 4 -13.51 -5.59 -18.52
C VAL A 4 -15.01 -5.39 -18.40
N HIS A 5 -15.69 -6.32 -17.74
CA HIS A 5 -17.12 -6.26 -17.46
C HIS A 5 -17.34 -5.98 -15.98
N PHE A 6 -18.27 -5.09 -15.67
CA PHE A 6 -18.64 -4.75 -14.30
C PHE A 6 -20.11 -5.03 -14.07
N VAL A 7 -20.42 -5.61 -12.91
CA VAL A 7 -21.79 -5.68 -12.40
C VAL A 7 -21.94 -4.56 -11.38
N VAL A 8 -22.88 -3.65 -11.62
CA VAL A 8 -23.15 -2.50 -10.76
C VAL A 8 -24.66 -2.41 -10.53
N SER A 9 -25.06 -1.78 -9.43
CA SER A 9 -26.48 -1.45 -9.25
C SER A 9 -26.94 -0.47 -10.33
N GLU A 10 -28.25 -0.47 -10.59
CA GLU A 10 -28.86 0.49 -11.51
C GLU A 10 -28.64 1.94 -11.07
N THR A 11 -28.77 2.21 -9.76
CA THR A 11 -28.49 3.52 -9.17
C THR A 11 -27.06 3.98 -9.41
N ALA A 12 -26.07 3.09 -9.27
CA ALA A 12 -24.67 3.42 -9.54
C ALA A 12 -24.45 3.73 -11.04
N LYS A 13 -25.04 2.91 -11.93
CA LYS A 13 -24.96 3.14 -13.38
C LYS A 13 -25.50 4.51 -13.78
N ILE A 14 -26.66 4.91 -13.22
CA ILE A 14 -27.26 6.22 -13.48
C ILE A 14 -26.33 7.35 -13.01
N ALA A 15 -25.80 7.25 -11.79
CA ALA A 15 -24.88 8.26 -11.25
C ALA A 15 -23.62 8.41 -12.12
N TYR A 16 -22.98 7.30 -12.50
CA TYR A 16 -21.79 7.33 -13.35
C TYR A 16 -22.07 7.91 -14.73
N GLN A 17 -23.22 7.58 -15.33
CA GLN A 17 -23.61 8.12 -16.62
C GLN A 17 -23.87 9.63 -16.56
N ALA A 18 -24.51 10.11 -15.49
CA ALA A 18 -24.74 11.54 -15.28
C ALA A 18 -23.42 12.32 -15.18
N GLU A 19 -22.45 11.79 -14.43
CA GLU A 19 -21.12 12.39 -14.31
C GLU A 19 -20.33 12.36 -15.62
N ALA A 20 -20.36 11.24 -16.34
CA ALA A 20 -19.73 11.13 -17.65
C ALA A 20 -20.29 12.18 -18.64
N ASN A 21 -21.63 12.34 -18.66
CA ASN A 21 -22.30 13.33 -19.51
C ASN A 21 -21.94 14.77 -19.11
N ARG A 22 -21.88 15.06 -17.80
CA ARG A 22 -21.46 16.37 -17.27
C ARG A 22 -20.06 16.75 -17.74
N GLU A 23 -19.17 15.77 -17.86
CA GLU A 23 -17.80 15.94 -18.36
C GLU A 23 -17.68 15.80 -19.89
N GLY A 24 -18.78 15.58 -20.62
CA GLY A 24 -18.76 15.40 -22.08
C GLY A 24 -18.07 14.12 -22.55
N LYS A 25 -18.07 13.05 -21.74
CA LYS A 25 -17.37 11.78 -22.00
C LYS A 25 -18.35 10.62 -22.13
N SER A 26 -17.93 9.57 -22.84
CA SER A 26 -18.63 8.29 -22.71
C SER A 26 -18.41 7.68 -21.33
N LEU A 27 -19.35 6.85 -20.87
CA LEU A 27 -19.24 6.16 -19.57
C LEU A 27 -17.95 5.33 -19.46
N GLY A 28 -17.57 4.66 -20.55
CA GLY A 28 -16.33 3.85 -20.58
C GLY A 28 -15.06 4.70 -20.47
N GLU A 29 -15.01 5.85 -21.13
CA GLU A 29 -13.88 6.79 -21.01
C GLU A 29 -13.80 7.41 -19.62
N TRP A 30 -14.96 7.79 -19.06
CA TRP A 30 -15.04 8.36 -17.72
C TRP A 30 -14.56 7.36 -16.66
N MET A 31 -15.04 6.10 -16.71
CA MET A 31 -14.59 5.06 -15.79
C MET A 31 -13.11 4.71 -15.96
N ARG A 32 -12.59 4.68 -17.20
CA ARG A 32 -11.16 4.43 -17.46
C ARG A 32 -10.30 5.53 -16.84
N LYS A 33 -10.64 6.79 -17.06
CA LYS A 33 -9.92 7.93 -16.50
C LYS A 33 -9.92 7.91 -14.98
N ALA A 34 -11.08 7.63 -14.37
CA ALA A 34 -11.18 7.51 -12.91
C ALA A 34 -10.31 6.37 -12.35
N ALA A 35 -10.24 5.24 -13.06
CA ALA A 35 -9.37 4.12 -12.67
C ALA A 35 -7.88 4.50 -12.78
N ASP A 36 -7.48 5.18 -13.86
CA ASP A 36 -6.10 5.63 -14.08
C ASP A 36 -5.66 6.64 -13.02
N GLU A 37 -6.54 7.57 -12.64
CA GLU A 37 -6.30 8.55 -11.58
C GLU A 37 -6.12 7.87 -10.22
N LYS A 38 -6.98 6.89 -9.88
CA LYS A 38 -6.82 6.11 -8.65
C LYS A 38 -5.52 5.32 -8.64
N LEU A 39 -5.14 4.72 -9.77
CA LEU A 39 -3.89 3.97 -9.88
C LEU A 39 -2.66 4.88 -9.77
N ALA A 40 -2.72 6.09 -10.34
CA ALA A 40 -1.65 7.08 -10.20
C ALA A 40 -1.50 7.53 -8.75
N ALA A 41 -2.61 7.79 -8.05
CA ALA A 41 -2.63 8.18 -6.65
C ALA A 41 -2.21 7.04 -5.70
N SER A 42 -2.51 5.79 -6.04
CA SER A 42 -2.17 4.63 -5.21
C SER A 42 -0.72 4.15 -5.39
N ARG A 43 0.05 4.73 -6.31
CA ARG A 43 1.46 4.35 -6.47
C ARG A 43 2.21 4.73 -5.19
N PRO A 44 2.85 3.75 -4.51
CA PRO A 44 3.65 4.07 -3.34
C PRO A 44 4.73 5.08 -3.73
N GLN A 45 5.03 6.01 -2.82
CA GLN A 45 6.16 6.91 -2.99
C GLN A 45 7.41 6.07 -3.25
N LYS A 46 8.07 6.32 -4.39
CA LYS A 46 9.37 5.73 -4.66
C LYS A 46 10.40 6.52 -3.90
N PHE A 47 11.16 5.87 -3.03
CA PHE A 47 12.32 6.50 -2.40
C PHE A 47 13.41 6.69 -3.46
N THR A 48 14.03 7.87 -3.44
CA THR A 48 15.24 8.16 -4.19
C THR A 48 16.43 7.42 -3.58
N VAL A 49 17.50 7.25 -4.36
CA VAL A 49 18.75 6.66 -3.87
C VAL A 49 19.30 7.45 -2.67
N ALA A 50 19.16 8.78 -2.68
CA ALA A 50 19.60 9.63 -1.59
C ALA A 50 18.77 9.42 -0.31
N GLU A 51 17.45 9.27 -0.42
CA GLU A 51 16.58 8.97 0.72
C GLU A 51 16.90 7.61 1.33
N LEU A 52 17.16 6.60 0.50
CA LEU A 52 17.57 5.26 0.97
C LEU A 52 18.95 5.32 1.65
N ALA A 53 19.91 6.07 1.09
CA ALA A 53 21.23 6.22 1.69
C ALA A 53 21.14 6.91 3.07
N ARG A 54 20.32 7.95 3.19
CA ARG A 54 20.08 8.62 4.48
C ARG A 54 19.40 7.68 5.48
N PHE A 55 18.37 6.96 5.06
CA PHE A 55 17.69 5.98 5.90
C PHE A 55 18.65 4.92 6.44
N ASN A 56 19.50 4.36 5.58
CA ASN A 56 20.50 3.38 6.00
C ASN A 56 21.49 3.97 7.01
N ALA A 57 21.97 5.19 6.78
CA ALA A 57 22.86 5.87 7.72
C ALA A 57 22.19 6.12 9.08
N GLU A 58 20.89 6.46 9.10
CA GLU A 58 20.13 6.59 10.34
C GLU A 58 19.95 5.26 11.07
N CYS A 59 19.71 4.16 10.35
CA CYS A 59 19.65 2.82 10.92
C CYS A 59 20.99 2.40 11.53
N ASP A 60 22.09 2.62 10.79
CA ASP A 60 23.44 2.30 11.24
C ASP A 60 23.83 3.12 12.47
N ALA A 61 23.48 4.41 12.51
CA ALA A 61 23.74 5.28 13.65
C ALA A 61 22.92 4.91 14.90
N ARG A 62 21.74 4.31 14.72
CA ARG A 62 20.89 3.79 15.81
C ARG A 62 21.28 2.38 16.24
N ARG A 63 22.14 1.70 15.49
CA ARG A 63 22.61 0.36 15.85
C ARG A 63 23.38 0.47 17.16
N SER A 64 22.84 -0.13 18.22
CA SER A 64 23.57 -0.22 19.49
C SER A 64 24.78 -1.12 19.31
N ASP A 65 25.92 -0.79 19.93
CA ASP A 65 27.10 -1.67 20.01
C ASP A 65 26.86 -2.93 20.89
N GLN A 66 25.62 -3.16 21.33
CA GLN A 66 25.23 -4.40 21.98
C GLN A 66 25.40 -5.55 20.97
N PRO A 67 26.09 -6.64 21.34
CA PRO A 67 26.14 -7.84 20.52
C PRO A 67 24.73 -8.27 20.16
N GLU A 68 24.51 -8.69 18.91
CA GLU A 68 23.29 -9.39 18.57
C GLU A 68 23.18 -10.61 19.51
N PRO A 69 22.06 -10.78 20.24
CA PRO A 69 21.91 -11.87 21.18
C PRO A 69 22.09 -13.20 20.44
N ASP A 70 22.74 -14.17 21.11
CA ASP A 70 22.91 -15.50 20.56
C ASP A 70 21.55 -16.04 20.09
N TRP A 71 21.54 -16.78 18.98
CA TRP A 71 20.32 -17.35 18.43
C TRP A 71 19.59 -18.22 19.46
N ASP A 72 20.33 -18.89 20.35
CA ASP A 72 19.77 -19.65 21.46
C ASP A 72 19.11 -18.77 22.52
N GLU A 73 19.63 -17.57 22.77
CA GLU A 73 19.04 -16.57 23.67
C GLU A 73 17.80 -15.94 23.07
N SER A 74 17.82 -15.63 21.77
CA SER A 74 16.65 -15.14 21.03
C SER A 74 15.49 -16.15 21.06
N LYS A 75 15.79 -17.45 20.87
CA LYS A 75 14.79 -18.52 21.01
C LYS A 75 14.20 -18.60 22.41
N ARG A 76 15.01 -18.38 23.45
CA ARG A 76 14.57 -18.37 24.85
C ARG A 76 13.60 -17.20 25.11
N VAL A 77 13.94 -15.98 24.68
CA VAL A 77 13.07 -14.79 24.79
C VAL A 77 11.74 -14.98 24.04
N ILE A 78 11.76 -15.58 22.85
CA ILE A 78 10.53 -15.87 22.08
C ILE A 78 9.66 -16.91 22.80
N ALA A 79 10.26 -17.94 23.40
CA ALA A 79 9.54 -18.94 24.18
C ALA A 79 8.92 -18.34 25.46
N GLU A 80 9.65 -17.48 26.16
CA GLU A 80 9.19 -16.81 27.39
C GLU A 80 8.10 -15.77 27.11
N SER A 81 8.22 -14.99 26.03
CA SER A 81 7.20 -13.98 25.65
C SER A 81 5.87 -14.60 25.22
N ARG A 82 5.87 -15.83 24.68
CA ARG A 82 4.63 -16.58 24.39
C ARG A 82 3.84 -16.95 25.65
N LEU A 83 4.49 -17.07 26.80
CA LEU A 83 3.85 -17.43 28.07
C LEU A 83 3.37 -16.19 28.84
N ALA A 84 4.00 -15.04 28.63
CA ALA A 84 3.67 -13.78 29.32
C ALA A 84 2.37 -13.10 28.83
N GLY A 85 1.75 -13.57 27.75
CA GLY A 85 0.45 -13.09 27.24
C GLY A 85 -0.77 -13.87 27.71
N LEU A 86 -0.61 -14.78 28.68
CA LEU A 86 -1.66 -15.68 29.20
C LEU A 86 -2.05 -15.39 30.67
N GLU A 87 -1.62 -14.27 31.24
CA GLU A 87 -2.13 -13.74 32.52
C GLU A 87 -3.15 -12.62 32.31
#